data_AF-A0A6H2NJC5-F1
#
_entry.id   AF-A0A6H2NJC5-F1
#
_cell.length_a   1.000
_cell.length_b   1.000
_cell.length_c   1.000
_cell.angle_alpha   90.00
_cell.angle_beta   90.00
_cell.angle_gamma   90.00
#
_symmetry.space_group_name_H-M   'P 1'
#
loop_
_entity.id
_entity.type
_entity.pdbx_description
1 polymer ?
#
loop_
_entity_poly.entity_id
_entity_poly.type
_entity_poly.pdbx_seq_one_letter_code
_entity_poly.pdbx_strand_id
1 'polypeptide(L)'
;MEPPLAVNCPIDDILGSLWAYGQRYGLPERPAQRQGLVATLCQLRARAMSVTVSTHQLEPWTQQVLAQFESIAVGETVVDAAQDRLAQRAYQWQTALEQQVRHTLNAYVQRYAPDLTVEMIQDVVVAAIPLLDYGMITRAEVYGLVDQMAETFDVQTSLRSTHNPVYVELAATLATVLRQTPLEQAVKQTVTAYVSTVIPKITQIGEDLIANALSAMLKNQVTFGIDVNLSLIDRQLLIQQVSFKLNTMEQSPIPAKSAEQMAAELHQAVADLIGDRDQSQDLTNPSAGLMSEDGLSISSAWTSTRAQVSPEPASPEPGTPDIAITELPPAQP
;
A
#
# COMPACT_ATOMS: atom_id res chain seq x y z
N MET A 1 13.72 18.68 -25.69
CA MET A 1 13.29 18.10 -24.41
C MET A 1 13.68 19.11 -23.35
N GLU A 2 12.73 19.95 -22.94
CA GLU A 2 12.90 20.76 -21.74
C GLU A 2 13.00 19.82 -20.52
N PRO A 3 13.89 20.09 -19.56
CA PRO A 3 13.86 19.36 -18.30
C PRO A 3 12.49 19.58 -17.64
N PRO A 4 11.89 18.57 -17.00
CA PRO A 4 10.70 18.80 -16.19
C PRO A 4 11.04 19.87 -15.17
N LEU A 5 10.23 20.95 -15.15
CA LEU A 5 10.33 22.02 -14.16
C LEU A 5 10.51 21.37 -12.79
N ALA A 6 11.65 21.60 -12.16
CA ALA A 6 11.89 21.17 -10.79
C ALA A 6 10.76 21.76 -9.96
N VAL A 7 9.89 20.90 -9.44
CA VAL A 7 8.89 21.33 -8.47
C VAL A 7 9.69 21.80 -7.25
N ASN A 8 9.85 23.10 -7.11
CA ASN A 8 10.53 23.66 -5.95
C ASN A 8 9.63 23.42 -4.74
N CYS A 9 10.13 22.66 -3.76
CA CYS A 9 9.52 22.60 -2.44
C CYS A 9 9.48 24.03 -1.88
N PRO A 10 8.35 24.53 -1.38
CA PRO A 10 8.32 25.81 -0.69
C PRO A 10 8.94 25.62 0.70
N ILE A 11 10.28 25.55 0.75
CA ILE A 11 11.06 25.26 1.97
C ILE A 11 10.71 26.24 3.09
N ASP A 12 10.54 27.52 2.76
CA ASP A 12 10.16 28.56 3.73
C ASP A 12 8.79 28.29 4.38
N ASP A 13 7.82 27.79 3.61
CA ASP A 13 6.50 27.41 4.15
C ASP A 13 6.62 26.24 5.13
N ILE A 14 7.46 25.25 4.80
CA ILE A 14 7.68 24.08 5.66
C ILE A 14 8.43 24.50 6.93
N LEU A 15 9.45 25.34 6.83
CA LEU A 15 10.18 25.88 7.97
C LEU A 15 9.25 26.67 8.90
N GLY A 16 8.43 27.57 8.35
CA GLY A 16 7.45 28.32 9.14
C GLY A 16 6.43 27.40 9.82
N SER A 17 5.99 26.35 9.14
CA SER A 17 5.08 25.34 9.71
C SER A 17 5.76 24.49 10.80
N LEU A 18 7.05 24.19 10.66
CA LEU A 18 7.82 23.49 11.68
C LEU A 18 8.00 24.35 12.95
N TRP A 19 8.26 25.65 12.79
CA TRP A 19 8.26 26.61 13.90
C TRP A 19 6.89 26.69 14.59
N ALA A 20 5.82 26.84 13.81
CA ALA A 20 4.45 26.85 14.30
C ALA A 20 4.11 25.59 15.11
N TYR A 21 4.53 24.42 14.60
CA TYR A 21 4.39 23.15 15.30
C TYR A 21 5.14 23.17 16.63
N GLY A 22 6.41 23.57 16.61
CA GLY A 22 7.26 23.62 17.80
C GLY A 22 6.72 24.54 18.90
N GLN A 23 6.19 25.70 18.53
CA GLN A 23 5.59 26.64 19.50
C GLN A 23 4.31 26.08 20.14
N ARG A 24 3.52 25.29 19.41
CA ARG A 24 2.18 24.86 19.85
C ARG A 24 2.13 23.47 20.46
N TYR A 25 2.93 22.54 19.95
CA TYR A 25 2.89 21.13 20.32
C TYR A 25 4.23 20.64 20.90
N GLY A 26 5.29 21.45 20.82
CA GLY A 26 6.66 21.03 21.13
C GLY A 26 7.31 20.28 19.97
N LEU A 27 8.64 20.42 19.83
CA LEU A 27 9.38 19.66 18.83
C LEU A 27 9.85 18.32 19.40
N PRO A 28 9.85 17.24 18.60
CA PRO A 28 10.46 15.98 19.03
C PRO A 28 11.94 16.12 19.37
N GLU A 29 12.37 15.46 20.44
CA GLU A 29 13.77 15.50 20.89
C GLU A 29 14.69 14.61 20.07
N ARG A 30 14.14 13.53 19.48
CA ARG A 30 14.93 12.56 18.73
C ARG A 30 15.01 12.91 17.24
N PRO A 31 16.17 12.71 16.59
CA PRO A 31 16.36 13.01 15.17
C PRO A 31 15.36 12.29 14.26
N ALA A 32 15.10 11.00 14.48
CA ALA A 32 14.17 10.22 13.65
C ALA A 32 12.74 10.77 13.71
N GLN A 33 12.27 11.16 14.90
CA GLN A 33 10.96 11.75 15.10
C GLN A 33 10.85 13.14 14.44
N ARG A 34 11.90 13.98 14.54
CA ARG A 34 11.95 15.27 13.83
C ARG A 34 11.93 15.09 12.31
N GLN A 35 12.69 14.14 11.79
CA GLN A 35 12.72 13.84 10.36
C GLN A 35 11.36 13.34 9.88
N GLY A 36 10.68 12.50 10.67
CA GLY A 36 9.31 12.08 10.40
C GLY A 36 8.33 13.25 10.35
N LEU A 37 8.42 14.19 11.30
CA LEU A 37 7.58 15.41 11.31
C LEU A 37 7.80 16.27 10.07
N VAL A 38 9.05 16.51 9.68
CA VAL A 38 9.35 17.29 8.47
C VAL A 38 8.81 16.58 7.23
N ALA A 39 8.98 15.27 7.13
CA ALA A 39 8.45 14.49 6.01
C ALA A 39 6.92 14.55 5.93
N THR A 40 6.20 14.46 7.07
CA THR A 40 4.75 14.69 7.15
C THR A 40 4.38 16.08 6.61
N LEU A 41 5.08 17.13 7.05
CA LEU A 41 4.81 18.51 6.60
C LEU A 41 5.00 18.66 5.09
N CYS A 42 6.11 18.15 4.55
CA CYS A 42 6.40 18.15 3.11
C CYS A 42 5.31 17.39 2.33
N GLN A 43 4.89 16.23 2.83
CA GLN A 43 3.87 15.42 2.17
C GLN A 43 2.50 16.11 2.17
N LEU A 44 2.06 16.63 3.32
CA LEU A 44 0.78 17.33 3.44
C LEU A 44 0.76 18.60 2.58
N ARG A 45 1.89 19.31 2.47
CA ARG A 45 2.03 20.46 1.58
C ARG A 45 1.94 20.05 0.11
N ALA A 46 2.65 19.00 -0.30
CA ALA A 46 2.59 18.48 -1.66
C ALA A 46 1.15 18.09 -2.06
N ARG A 47 0.43 17.39 -1.16
CA ARG A 47 -0.99 17.05 -1.35
C ARG A 47 -1.88 18.29 -1.46
N ALA A 48 -1.66 19.30 -0.62
CA ALA A 48 -2.41 20.56 -0.67
C ALA A 48 -2.17 21.35 -1.97
N MET A 49 -1.04 21.15 -2.63
CA MET A 49 -0.69 21.73 -3.93
C MET A 49 -1.10 20.84 -5.12
N SER A 50 -1.76 19.70 -4.87
CA SER A 50 -2.09 18.69 -5.89
C SER A 50 -0.89 18.18 -6.68
N VAL A 51 0.30 18.19 -6.06
CA VAL A 51 1.53 17.66 -6.65
C VAL A 51 1.69 16.20 -6.22
N THR A 52 1.73 15.29 -7.19
CA THR A 52 2.14 13.90 -6.95
C THR A 52 3.66 13.85 -6.83
N VAL A 53 4.16 13.80 -5.60
CA VAL A 53 5.59 13.64 -5.30
C VAL A 53 5.81 12.19 -4.89
N SER A 54 6.78 11.51 -5.52
CA SER A 54 7.15 10.15 -5.09
C SER A 54 7.84 10.19 -3.73
N THR A 55 7.78 9.09 -2.97
CA THR A 55 8.45 8.96 -1.66
C THR A 55 9.95 9.30 -1.74
N HIS A 56 10.62 8.90 -2.83
CA HIS A 56 12.03 9.20 -3.08
C HIS A 56 12.33 10.68 -3.34
N GLN A 57 11.37 11.44 -3.87
CA GLN A 57 11.52 12.87 -4.11
C GLN A 57 11.32 13.70 -2.84
N LEU A 58 10.64 13.17 -1.82
CA LEU A 58 10.42 13.84 -0.54
C LEU A 58 11.65 13.79 0.39
N GLU A 59 12.50 12.77 0.25
CA GLU A 59 13.66 12.60 1.14
C GLU A 59 14.68 13.75 1.02
N PRO A 60 15.11 14.19 -0.18
CA PRO A 60 16.01 15.34 -0.31
C PRO A 60 15.41 16.63 0.24
N TRP A 61 14.09 16.85 0.08
CA TRP A 61 13.40 18.01 0.64
C TRP A 61 13.41 17.98 2.15
N THR A 62 13.14 16.81 2.75
CA THR A 62 13.17 16.62 4.20
C THR A 62 14.55 16.95 4.77
N GLN A 63 15.61 16.45 4.15
CA GLN A 63 16.99 16.74 4.56
C GLN A 63 17.34 18.23 4.42
N GLN A 64 16.91 18.87 3.32
CA GLN A 64 17.17 20.29 3.10
C GLN A 64 16.46 21.18 4.13
N VAL A 65 15.20 20.88 4.47
CA VAL A 65 14.46 21.60 5.50
C VAL A 65 15.11 21.42 6.87
N LEU A 66 15.49 20.19 7.24
CA LEU A 66 16.16 19.93 8.52
C LEU A 66 17.48 20.70 8.63
N ALA A 67 18.33 20.62 7.60
CA ALA A 67 19.60 21.33 7.58
C ALA A 67 19.43 22.85 7.73
N GLN A 68 18.41 23.42 7.08
CA GLN A 68 18.10 24.84 7.24
C GLN A 68 17.55 25.17 8.63
N PHE A 69 16.65 24.36 9.16
CA PHE A 69 16.08 24.54 10.50
C PHE A 69 17.17 24.56 11.58
N GLU A 70 18.16 23.66 11.49
CA GLU A 70 19.28 23.58 12.43
C GLU A 70 20.26 24.76 12.31
N SER A 71 20.33 25.40 11.14
CA SER A 71 21.23 26.52 10.87
C SER A 71 20.65 27.90 11.25
N ILE A 72 19.33 27.99 11.42
CA ILE A 72 18.65 29.25 11.75
C ILE A 72 18.70 29.45 13.27
N ALA A 73 19.32 30.54 13.71
CA ALA A 73 19.23 30.97 15.09
C ALA A 73 17.76 31.26 15.45
N VAL A 74 17.30 30.79 16.61
CA VAL A 74 15.94 30.98 17.13
C VAL A 74 15.61 32.48 17.16
N GLY A 75 14.99 32.96 16.10
CA GLY A 75 14.45 34.31 15.98
C GLY A 75 12.92 34.24 16.00
N GLU A 76 12.26 35.35 16.27
CA GLU A 76 10.80 35.46 16.13
C GLU A 76 10.43 35.30 14.64
N THR A 77 10.17 34.06 14.22
CA THR A 77 9.55 33.78 12.93
C THR A 77 8.09 34.18 13.00
N VAL A 78 7.68 35.12 12.13
CA VAL A 78 6.28 35.48 11.97
C VAL A 78 5.57 34.31 11.29
N VAL A 79 4.83 33.54 12.08
CA VAL A 79 4.03 32.41 11.59
C VAL A 79 2.74 32.94 10.97
N ASP A 80 2.45 32.53 9.73
CA ASP A 80 1.19 32.87 9.07
C ASP A 80 0.09 31.81 9.33
N ALA A 81 -1.16 32.18 9.02
CA ALA A 81 -2.31 31.30 9.24
C ALA A 81 -2.29 30.01 8.40
N ALA A 82 -1.57 29.98 7.27
CA ALA A 82 -1.43 28.78 6.44
C ALA A 82 -0.41 27.80 7.05
N GLN A 83 0.69 28.31 7.58
CA GLN A 83 1.72 27.56 8.31
C GLN A 83 1.13 26.93 9.58
N ASP A 84 0.35 27.70 10.35
CA ASP A 84 -0.38 27.21 11.53
C ASP A 84 -1.34 26.06 11.18
N ARG A 85 -2.09 26.20 10.08
CA ARG A 85 -3.01 25.16 9.60
C ARG A 85 -2.26 23.89 9.17
N LEU A 86 -1.11 24.04 8.51
CA LEU A 86 -0.30 22.90 8.11
C LEU A 86 0.28 22.17 9.34
N ALA A 87 0.78 22.91 10.33
CA ALA A 87 1.24 22.37 11.61
C ALA A 87 0.13 21.60 12.34
N GLN A 88 -1.07 22.18 12.42
CA GLN A 88 -2.22 21.51 13.02
C GLN A 88 -2.59 20.21 12.29
N ARG A 89 -2.58 20.21 10.95
CA ARG A 89 -2.86 18.99 10.17
C ARG A 89 -1.78 17.93 10.36
N ALA A 90 -0.52 18.31 10.44
CA ALA A 90 0.57 17.38 10.75
C ALA A 90 0.40 16.74 12.13
N TYR A 91 0.06 17.54 13.15
CA TYR A 91 -0.20 17.02 14.49
C TYR A 91 -1.37 16.01 14.51
N GLN A 92 -2.48 16.37 13.86
CA GLN A 92 -3.66 15.49 13.76
C GLN A 92 -3.33 14.18 13.03
N TRP A 93 -2.57 14.26 11.94
CA TRP A 93 -2.10 13.11 11.17
C TRP A 93 -1.25 12.17 12.02
N GLN A 94 -0.20 12.70 12.66
CA GLN A 94 0.70 11.91 13.49
C GLN A 94 -0.03 11.27 14.68
N THR A 95 -0.91 12.03 15.34
CA THR A 95 -1.70 11.52 16.46
C THR A 95 -2.64 10.39 16.03
N ALA A 96 -3.33 10.55 14.90
CA ALA A 96 -4.25 9.52 14.39
C ALA A 96 -3.49 8.25 14.00
N LEU A 97 -2.34 8.40 13.33
CA LEU A 97 -1.48 7.29 12.95
C LEU A 97 -0.94 6.56 14.18
N GLU A 98 -0.39 7.29 15.15
CA GLU A 98 0.12 6.73 16.41
C GLU A 98 -0.98 5.96 17.15
N GLN A 99 -2.17 6.54 17.29
CA GLN A 99 -3.28 5.89 17.98
C GLN A 99 -3.70 4.57 17.32
N GLN A 100 -3.80 4.53 15.98
CA GLN A 100 -4.19 3.30 15.30
C GLN A 100 -3.13 2.19 15.41
N VAL A 101 -1.85 2.56 15.28
CA VAL A 101 -0.75 1.62 15.51
C VAL A 101 -0.82 1.10 16.94
N ARG A 102 -0.93 2.00 17.93
CA ARG A 102 -1.05 1.64 19.35
C ARG A 102 -2.25 0.74 19.63
N HIS A 103 -3.41 1.01 19.04
CA HIS A 103 -4.60 0.17 19.19
C HIS A 103 -4.42 -1.21 18.57
N THR A 104 -3.78 -1.30 17.40
CA THR A 104 -3.46 -2.56 16.73
C THR A 104 -2.48 -3.39 17.56
N LEU A 105 -1.41 -2.76 18.06
CA LEU A 105 -0.44 -3.39 18.97
C LEU A 105 -1.12 -3.83 20.27
N ASN A 106 -2.01 -3.03 20.85
CA ASN A 106 -2.74 -3.40 22.05
C ASN A 106 -3.59 -4.65 21.84
N ALA A 107 -4.35 -4.70 20.74
CA ALA A 107 -5.15 -5.87 20.41
C ALA A 107 -4.28 -7.11 20.17
N TYR A 108 -3.11 -6.95 19.52
CA TYR A 108 -2.15 -8.02 19.32
C TYR A 108 -1.58 -8.55 20.65
N VAL A 109 -1.12 -7.65 21.52
CA VAL A 109 -0.57 -8.02 22.83
C VAL A 109 -1.62 -8.71 23.70
N GLN A 110 -2.84 -8.19 23.76
CA GLN A 110 -3.92 -8.80 24.55
C GLN A 110 -4.33 -10.17 24.04
N ARG A 111 -4.34 -10.35 22.72
CA ARG A 111 -4.80 -11.60 22.10
C ARG A 111 -3.76 -12.71 22.17
N TYR A 112 -2.48 -12.37 21.99
CA TYR A 112 -1.42 -13.37 21.85
C TYR A 112 -0.45 -13.40 23.04
N ALA A 113 -0.53 -12.44 23.97
CA ALA A 113 0.36 -12.26 25.12
C ALA A 113 1.86 -12.52 24.80
N PRO A 114 2.41 -11.90 23.74
CA PRO A 114 3.80 -12.09 23.36
C PRO A 114 4.75 -11.43 24.39
N ASP A 115 5.90 -12.05 24.62
CA ASP A 115 7.01 -11.43 25.33
C ASP A 115 7.77 -10.53 24.34
N LEU A 116 7.38 -9.26 24.25
CA LEU A 116 7.94 -8.31 23.28
C LEU A 116 9.15 -7.56 23.87
N THR A 117 10.30 -7.70 23.22
CA THR A 117 11.44 -6.80 23.41
C THR A 117 11.27 -5.50 22.61
N VAL A 118 12.13 -4.50 22.85
CA VAL A 118 12.11 -3.23 22.12
C VAL A 118 12.30 -3.45 20.62
N GLU A 119 13.21 -4.34 20.23
CA GLU A 119 13.45 -4.70 18.83
C GLU A 119 12.21 -5.35 18.19
N MET A 120 11.53 -6.22 18.94
CA MET A 120 10.27 -6.83 18.47
C MET A 120 9.16 -5.81 18.33
N ILE A 121 9.08 -4.78 19.20
CA ILE A 121 8.12 -3.69 19.04
C ILE A 121 8.36 -2.96 17.72
N GLN A 122 9.62 -2.69 17.36
CA GLN A 122 9.95 -2.03 16.09
C GLN A 122 9.47 -2.85 14.89
N ASP A 123 9.76 -4.15 14.88
CA ASP A 123 9.34 -5.06 13.81
C ASP A 123 7.81 -5.17 13.70
N VAL A 124 7.11 -5.24 14.84
CA VAL A 124 5.66 -5.30 14.91
C VAL A 124 5.02 -4.01 14.39
N VAL A 125 5.58 -2.84 14.73
CA VAL A 125 5.10 -1.54 14.23
C VAL A 125 5.29 -1.46 12.71
N VAL A 126 6.46 -1.83 12.19
CA VAL A 126 6.72 -1.84 10.74
C VAL A 126 5.74 -2.74 10.00
N ALA A 127 5.43 -3.92 10.55
CA ALA A 127 4.47 -4.85 9.97
C ALA A 127 3.02 -4.35 10.04
N ALA A 128 2.67 -3.58 11.08
CA ALA A 128 1.33 -3.05 11.29
C ALA A 128 0.99 -1.90 10.35
N ILE A 129 1.94 -1.01 10.04
CA ILE A 129 1.71 0.20 9.22
C ILE A 129 0.99 -0.07 7.89
N PRO A 130 1.42 -1.01 7.02
CA PRO A 130 0.74 -1.27 5.76
C PRO A 130 -0.66 -1.88 5.92
N LEU A 131 -1.03 -2.37 7.10
CA LEU A 131 -2.39 -2.85 7.40
C LEU A 131 -3.35 -1.70 7.69
N LEU A 132 -2.83 -0.50 7.92
CA LEU A 132 -3.61 0.68 8.22
C LEU A 132 -3.90 1.42 6.91
N ASP A 133 -5.18 1.61 6.60
CA ASP A 133 -5.62 2.28 5.36
C ASP A 133 -5.47 3.81 5.46
N TYR A 134 -4.22 4.28 5.41
CA TYR A 134 -3.89 5.70 5.54
C TYR A 134 -3.36 6.35 4.25
N GLY A 135 -3.31 5.61 3.15
CA GLY A 135 -2.68 6.08 1.93
C GLY A 135 -1.16 6.17 2.06
N MET A 136 -0.51 7.06 1.29
CA MET A 136 0.95 7.09 1.19
C MET A 136 1.58 7.53 2.53
N ILE A 137 2.55 6.78 3.04
CA ILE A 137 3.42 7.16 4.17
C ILE A 137 4.87 7.15 3.68
N THR A 138 5.68 8.12 4.14
CA THR A 138 7.10 8.21 3.76
C THR A 138 7.98 7.39 4.69
N ARG A 139 9.21 7.08 4.24
CA ARG A 139 10.21 6.36 5.02
C ARG A 139 10.53 7.04 6.36
N ALA A 140 10.77 8.34 6.31
CA ALA A 140 11.06 9.15 7.47
C ALA A 140 9.90 9.15 8.49
N GLU A 141 8.65 9.21 8.02
CA GLU A 141 7.48 9.08 8.88
C GLU A 141 7.40 7.71 9.55
N VAL A 142 7.68 6.63 8.82
CA VAL A 142 7.73 5.28 9.38
C VAL A 142 8.79 5.20 10.47
N TYR A 143 10.02 5.66 10.22
CA TYR A 143 11.07 5.62 11.24
C TYR A 143 10.76 6.49 12.46
N GLY A 144 10.21 7.68 12.26
CA GLY A 144 9.79 8.55 13.36
C GLY A 144 8.71 7.89 14.22
N LEU A 145 7.72 7.26 13.58
CA LEU A 145 6.66 6.52 14.27
C LEU A 145 7.19 5.28 15.01
N VAL A 146 8.05 4.49 14.36
CA VAL A 146 8.67 3.30 14.96
C VAL A 146 9.46 3.67 16.21
N ASP A 147 10.26 4.73 16.13
CA ASP A 147 11.05 5.23 17.25
C ASP A 147 10.18 5.74 18.40
N GLN A 148 9.11 6.48 18.07
CA GLN A 148 8.09 6.94 19.03
C GLN A 148 7.38 5.76 19.72
N MET A 149 7.03 4.71 18.98
CA MET A 149 6.35 3.54 19.52
C MET A 149 7.28 2.66 20.37
N ALA A 150 8.52 2.47 19.94
CA ALA A 150 9.52 1.76 20.73
C ALA A 150 9.78 2.41 22.09
N GLU A 151 9.65 3.74 22.18
CA GLU A 151 9.80 4.49 23.43
C GLU A 151 8.55 4.49 24.32
N THR A 152 7.38 4.68 23.72
CA THR A 152 6.16 5.01 24.48
C THR A 152 5.18 3.85 24.60
N PHE A 153 5.42 2.72 23.94
CA PHE A 153 4.55 1.56 24.04
C PHE A 153 4.89 0.72 25.27
N ASP A 154 3.96 0.64 26.21
CA ASP A 154 4.08 -0.17 27.42
C ASP A 154 3.21 -1.44 27.29
N VAL A 155 3.89 -2.58 27.13
CA VAL A 155 3.28 -3.92 27.05
C VAL A 155 2.45 -4.24 28.30
N GLN A 156 2.91 -3.84 29.50
CA GLN A 156 2.23 -4.15 30.76
C GLN A 156 0.94 -3.35 30.90
N THR A 157 0.97 -2.07 30.54
CA THR A 157 -0.25 -1.24 30.50
C THR A 157 -1.21 -1.73 29.43
N SER A 158 -0.69 -2.17 28.28
CA SER A 158 -1.48 -2.74 27.18
C SER A 158 -2.29 -3.97 27.58
N LEU A 159 -1.66 -4.94 28.26
CA LEU A 159 -2.31 -6.16 28.77
C LEU A 159 -3.45 -5.88 29.76
N ARG A 160 -3.41 -4.74 30.46
CA ARG A 160 -4.42 -4.33 31.45
C ARG A 160 -5.53 -3.46 30.87
N SER A 161 -5.38 -2.99 29.64
CA SER A 161 -6.32 -2.07 29.01
C SER A 161 -7.56 -2.78 28.47
N THR A 162 -8.67 -2.04 28.30
CA THR A 162 -9.94 -2.59 27.81
C THR A 162 -9.79 -3.07 26.37
N HIS A 163 -10.27 -4.29 26.11
CA HIS A 163 -10.26 -4.90 24.79
C HIS A 163 -11.14 -4.11 23.82
N ASN A 164 -10.56 -3.57 22.76
CA ASN A 164 -11.33 -2.95 21.68
C ASN A 164 -11.58 -3.99 20.58
N PRO A 165 -12.83 -4.48 20.42
CA PRO A 165 -13.14 -5.55 19.47
C PRO A 165 -12.91 -5.13 18.01
N VAL A 166 -12.87 -3.83 17.71
CA VAL A 166 -12.65 -3.31 16.35
C VAL A 166 -11.25 -3.67 15.81
N TYR A 167 -10.25 -3.82 16.68
CA TYR A 167 -8.86 -4.10 16.28
C TYR A 167 -8.48 -5.58 16.33
N VAL A 168 -9.43 -6.46 16.65
CA VAL A 168 -9.18 -7.90 16.82
C VAL A 168 -8.83 -8.60 15.50
N GLU A 169 -9.51 -8.20 14.42
CA GLU A 169 -9.21 -8.70 13.08
C GLU A 169 -7.85 -8.17 12.58
N LEU A 170 -7.55 -6.89 12.80
CA LEU A 170 -6.24 -6.32 12.49
C LEU A 170 -5.12 -7.03 13.25
N ALA A 171 -5.33 -7.37 14.52
CA ALA A 171 -4.37 -8.14 15.31
C ALA A 171 -4.16 -9.56 14.77
N ALA A 172 -5.21 -10.22 14.25
CA ALA A 172 -5.08 -11.53 13.62
C ALA A 172 -4.30 -11.45 12.31
N THR A 173 -4.61 -10.46 11.47
CA THR A 173 -3.88 -10.19 10.23
C THR A 173 -2.41 -9.86 10.52
N LEU A 174 -2.13 -9.05 11.54
CA LEU A 174 -0.77 -8.74 11.99
C LEU A 174 -0.01 -10.00 12.43
N ALA A 175 -0.65 -10.90 13.19
CA ALA A 175 -0.04 -12.18 13.56
C ALA A 175 0.31 -13.03 12.33
N THR A 176 -0.54 -13.02 11.30
CA THR A 176 -0.27 -13.71 10.02
C THR A 176 0.92 -13.07 9.29
N VAL A 177 0.99 -11.74 9.20
CA VAL A 177 2.14 -11.03 8.60
C VAL A 177 3.45 -11.41 9.31
N LEU A 178 3.46 -11.37 10.64
CA LEU A 178 4.66 -11.66 11.43
C LEU A 178 5.13 -13.11 11.26
N ARG A 179 4.21 -14.05 11.03
CA ARG A 179 4.57 -15.44 10.71
C ARG A 179 5.17 -15.61 9.30
N GLN A 180 4.90 -14.67 8.40
CA GLN A 180 5.35 -14.71 7.01
C GLN A 180 6.68 -13.98 6.78
N THR A 181 7.28 -13.36 7.81
CA THR A 181 8.53 -12.59 7.68
C THR A 181 9.67 -13.33 6.97
N PRO A 182 9.94 -14.64 7.20
CA PRO A 182 10.99 -15.34 6.46
C PRO A 182 10.72 -15.40 4.96
N LEU A 183 9.46 -15.62 4.57
CA LEU A 183 9.07 -15.69 3.17
C LEU A 183 9.10 -14.31 2.51
N GLU A 184 8.65 -13.28 3.23
CA GLU A 184 8.74 -11.89 2.81
C GLU A 184 10.18 -11.45 2.52
N GLN A 185 11.13 -11.80 3.40
CA GLN A 185 12.55 -11.50 3.21
C GLN A 185 13.11 -12.17 1.95
N ALA A 186 12.74 -13.43 1.71
CA ALA A 186 13.20 -14.16 0.54
C ALA A 186 12.63 -13.57 -0.76
N VAL A 187 11.34 -13.19 -0.80
CA VAL A 187 10.74 -12.51 -1.97
C VAL A 187 11.41 -11.16 -2.20
N LYS A 188 11.62 -10.36 -1.14
CA LYS A 188 12.31 -9.07 -1.23
C LYS A 188 13.69 -9.21 -1.86
N GLN A 189 14.50 -10.16 -1.38
CA GLN A 189 15.86 -10.41 -1.90
C GLN A 189 15.85 -10.78 -3.39
N THR A 190 14.90 -11.63 -3.82
CA THR A 190 14.73 -12.03 -5.22
C THR A 190 14.39 -10.84 -6.11
N VAL A 191 13.43 -10.01 -5.69
CA VAL A 191 13.01 -8.85 -6.48
C VAL A 191 14.14 -7.81 -6.57
N THR A 192 14.83 -7.51 -5.45
CA THR A 192 15.98 -6.61 -5.47
C THR A 192 17.09 -7.13 -6.37
N ALA A 193 17.41 -8.42 -6.31
CA ALA A 193 18.42 -9.02 -7.19
C ALA A 193 18.02 -8.86 -8.66
N TYR A 194 16.78 -9.16 -9.02
CA TYR A 194 16.25 -8.99 -10.38
C TYR A 194 16.32 -7.54 -10.88
N VAL A 195 15.85 -6.57 -10.09
CA VAL A 195 15.90 -5.15 -10.46
C VAL A 195 17.35 -4.70 -10.63
N SER A 196 18.26 -5.09 -9.72
CA SER A 196 19.67 -4.69 -9.80
C SER A 196 20.42 -5.24 -11.02
N THR A 197 20.02 -6.43 -11.50
CA THR A 197 20.72 -7.15 -12.57
C THR A 197 20.10 -6.94 -13.94
N VAL A 198 18.77 -6.88 -14.02
CA VAL A 198 18.02 -6.90 -15.28
C VAL A 198 17.43 -5.53 -15.61
N ILE A 199 16.96 -4.76 -14.63
CA ILE A 199 16.29 -3.47 -14.88
C ILE A 199 16.71 -2.37 -13.87
N PRO A 200 18.00 -1.97 -13.87
CA PRO A 200 18.58 -1.13 -12.82
C PRO A 200 18.06 0.32 -12.77
N LYS A 201 17.15 0.70 -13.68
CA LYS A 201 16.59 2.07 -13.77
C LYS A 201 15.20 2.21 -13.17
N ILE A 202 14.59 1.13 -12.66
CA ILE A 202 13.26 1.19 -12.05
C ILE A 202 13.37 1.81 -10.65
N THR A 203 12.61 2.87 -10.42
CA THR A 203 12.51 3.57 -9.12
C THR A 203 11.35 3.09 -8.26
N GLN A 204 10.40 2.33 -8.82
CA GLN A 204 9.26 1.77 -8.09
C GLN A 204 9.00 0.34 -8.55
N ILE A 205 8.97 -0.57 -7.59
CA ILE A 205 8.75 -1.99 -7.83
C ILE A 205 7.24 -2.24 -7.79
N GLY A 206 6.66 -2.56 -8.94
CA GLY A 206 5.23 -2.88 -9.06
C GLY A 206 4.85 -4.19 -8.40
N GLU A 207 3.60 -4.28 -7.94
CA GLU A 207 3.03 -5.47 -7.30
C GLU A 207 3.07 -6.71 -8.21
N ASP A 208 2.94 -6.54 -9.53
CA ASP A 208 3.02 -7.63 -10.51
C ASP A 208 4.38 -8.34 -10.47
N LEU A 209 5.47 -7.58 -10.34
CA LEU A 209 6.82 -8.14 -10.26
C LEU A 209 7.01 -8.92 -8.96
N ILE A 210 6.45 -8.41 -7.87
CA ILE A 210 6.47 -9.06 -6.55
C ILE A 210 5.62 -10.35 -6.58
N ALA A 211 4.43 -10.30 -7.17
CA ALA A 211 3.54 -11.44 -7.33
C ALA A 211 4.18 -12.55 -8.18
N ASN A 212 4.92 -12.17 -9.21
CA ASN A 212 5.66 -13.11 -10.05
C ASN A 212 6.84 -13.74 -9.32
N ALA A 213 7.61 -12.94 -8.56
CA ALA A 213 8.69 -13.47 -7.71
C ALA A 213 8.17 -14.46 -6.67
N LEU A 214 7.07 -14.11 -6.00
CA LEU A 214 6.38 -15.01 -5.07
C LEU A 214 5.91 -16.29 -5.76
N SER A 215 5.31 -16.18 -6.94
CA SER A 215 4.84 -17.33 -7.70
C SER A 215 5.97 -18.25 -8.17
N ALA A 216 7.11 -17.70 -8.59
CA ALA A 216 8.29 -18.49 -8.95
C ALA A 216 8.84 -19.26 -7.75
N MET A 217 8.96 -18.60 -6.59
CA MET A 217 9.41 -19.24 -5.36
C MET A 217 8.46 -20.35 -4.88
N LEU A 218 7.14 -20.13 -4.98
CA LEU A 218 6.13 -21.13 -4.64
C LEU A 218 6.03 -22.26 -5.68
N LYS A 219 6.52 -22.11 -6.91
CA LYS A 219 6.62 -23.22 -7.87
C LYS A 219 7.84 -24.10 -7.59
N ASN A 220 8.90 -23.50 -7.04
CA ASN A 220 10.18 -24.14 -6.74
C ASN A 220 10.40 -24.37 -5.23
N GLN A 221 9.32 -24.67 -4.49
CA GLN A 221 9.27 -24.85 -3.03
C GLN A 221 10.39 -25.74 -2.46
N VAL A 222 10.71 -26.84 -3.15
CA VAL A 222 11.72 -27.82 -2.73
C VAL A 222 13.13 -27.24 -2.78
N THR A 223 13.43 -26.38 -3.75
CA THR A 223 14.74 -25.75 -3.92
C THR A 223 14.98 -24.63 -2.90
N PHE A 224 13.90 -23.97 -2.45
CA PHE A 224 13.97 -22.86 -1.51
C PHE A 224 13.71 -23.25 -0.05
N GLY A 225 13.39 -24.52 0.23
CA GLY A 225 13.06 -24.99 1.58
C GLY A 225 11.80 -24.34 2.14
N ILE A 226 10.86 -23.94 1.26
CA ILE A 226 9.62 -23.24 1.62
C ILE A 226 8.47 -24.25 1.52
N ASP A 227 8.04 -24.79 2.66
CA ASP A 227 6.85 -25.65 2.75
C ASP A 227 5.64 -24.81 3.20
N VAL A 228 5.11 -24.00 2.27
CA VAL A 228 4.01 -23.08 2.59
C VAL A 228 2.94 -23.09 1.50
N ASN A 229 1.76 -23.59 1.87
CA ASN A 229 0.56 -23.46 1.05
C ASN A 229 -0.19 -22.18 1.46
N LEU A 230 0.06 -21.08 0.74
CA LEU A 230 -0.57 -19.78 1.03
C LEU A 230 -1.96 -19.67 0.39
N SER A 231 -2.94 -19.24 1.20
CA SER A 231 -4.25 -18.82 0.69
C SER A 231 -4.15 -17.56 -0.20
N LEU A 232 -5.18 -17.27 -0.98
CA LEU A 232 -5.19 -16.08 -1.85
C LEU A 232 -5.09 -14.77 -1.04
N ILE A 233 -5.70 -14.74 0.15
CA ILE A 233 -5.65 -13.60 1.07
C ILE A 233 -4.21 -13.43 1.61
N ASP A 234 -3.58 -14.53 2.01
CA ASP A 234 -2.20 -14.50 2.53
C ASP A 234 -1.17 -14.07 1.48
N ARG A 235 -1.39 -14.43 0.20
CA ARG A 235 -0.56 -13.98 -0.91
C ARG A 235 -0.66 -12.47 -1.12
N GLN A 236 -1.88 -11.94 -1.11
CA GLN A 236 -2.09 -10.50 -1.28
C GLN A 236 -1.46 -9.71 -0.13
N LEU A 237 -1.61 -10.20 1.09
CA LEU A 237 -0.99 -9.64 2.29
C LEU A 237 0.53 -9.60 2.15
N LEU A 238 1.15 -10.71 1.70
CA LEU A 238 2.59 -10.78 1.48
C LEU A 238 3.07 -9.81 0.39
N ILE A 239 2.34 -9.70 -0.72
CA ILE A 239 2.66 -8.75 -1.80
C ILE A 239 2.62 -7.32 -1.26
N GLN A 240 1.60 -6.97 -0.46
CA GLN A 240 1.47 -5.65 0.15
C GLN A 240 2.64 -5.34 1.09
N GLN A 241 3.06 -6.31 1.92
CA GLN A 241 4.19 -6.15 2.83
C GLN A 241 5.52 -5.96 2.10
N VAL A 242 5.79 -6.79 1.08
CA VAL A 242 7.00 -6.68 0.26
C VAL A 242 7.00 -5.37 -0.52
N SER A 243 5.86 -4.97 -1.10
CA SER A 243 5.69 -3.70 -1.80
C SER A 243 5.99 -2.52 -0.89
N PHE A 244 5.42 -2.50 0.32
CA PHE A 244 5.69 -1.47 1.31
C PHE A 244 7.19 -1.42 1.67
N LYS A 245 7.83 -2.57 1.94
CA LYS A 245 9.25 -2.58 2.33
C LYS A 245 10.19 -2.18 1.19
N LEU A 246 9.86 -2.51 -0.06
CA LEU A 246 10.65 -2.15 -1.24
C LEU A 246 10.44 -0.67 -1.64
N ASN A 247 9.19 -0.19 -1.63
CA ASN A 247 8.86 1.14 -2.15
C ASN A 247 8.93 2.25 -1.08
N THR A 248 8.87 1.89 0.21
CA THR A 248 8.88 2.86 1.32
C THR A 248 10.10 2.73 2.22
N MET A 249 10.61 1.53 2.50
CA MET A 249 11.63 1.34 3.56
C MET A 249 13.10 1.29 3.10
N GLU A 250 13.40 1.32 1.80
CA GLU A 250 14.68 0.79 1.29
C GLU A 250 15.98 1.42 1.84
N GLN A 251 16.76 0.60 2.56
CA GLN A 251 18.13 0.26 2.17
C GLN A 251 18.17 -1.27 2.05
N SER A 252 18.21 -1.81 0.83
CA SER A 252 18.46 -3.23 0.63
C SER A 252 19.98 -3.48 0.62
N PRO A 253 20.50 -4.42 1.43
CA PRO A 253 21.88 -4.88 1.29
C PRO A 253 22.09 -5.59 -0.05
N ILE A 254 23.36 -5.68 -0.45
CA ILE A 254 23.83 -6.38 -1.66
C ILE A 254 23.28 -7.83 -1.64
N PRO A 255 22.80 -8.37 -2.77
CA PRO A 255 22.25 -9.72 -2.84
C PRO A 255 23.23 -10.77 -2.30
N ALA A 256 22.76 -11.68 -1.45
CA ALA A 256 23.50 -12.90 -1.14
C ALA A 256 23.24 -13.97 -2.21
N LYS A 257 24.28 -14.75 -2.51
CA LYS A 257 24.31 -15.77 -3.57
C LYS A 257 23.33 -16.91 -3.31
N SER A 258 22.15 -16.75 -3.88
CA SER A 258 21.10 -17.74 -4.22
C SER A 258 20.00 -17.00 -5.02
N ALA A 259 19.91 -15.68 -4.83
CA ALA A 259 19.00 -14.77 -5.54
C ALA A 259 19.31 -14.60 -7.05
N GLU A 260 20.54 -14.86 -7.51
CA GLU A 260 20.88 -14.78 -8.95
C GLU A 260 20.20 -15.90 -9.76
N GLN A 261 20.08 -17.11 -9.19
CA GLN A 261 19.38 -18.22 -9.83
C GLN A 261 17.86 -17.96 -9.88
N MET A 262 17.31 -17.39 -8.81
CA MET A 262 15.91 -16.92 -8.77
C MET A 262 15.64 -15.76 -9.73
N ALA A 263 16.59 -14.83 -9.88
CA ALA A 263 16.47 -13.74 -10.84
C ALA A 263 16.46 -14.24 -12.29
N ALA A 264 17.21 -15.32 -12.60
CA ALA A 264 17.15 -15.97 -13.91
C ALA A 264 15.79 -16.65 -14.14
N GLU A 265 15.23 -17.32 -13.13
CA GLU A 265 13.89 -17.92 -13.20
C GLU A 265 12.77 -16.87 -13.29
N LEU A 266 12.90 -15.74 -12.58
CA LEU A 266 11.98 -14.61 -12.69
C LEU A 266 12.09 -13.93 -14.05
N HIS A 267 13.30 -13.81 -14.60
CA HIS A 267 13.51 -13.32 -15.97
C HIS A 267 12.82 -14.22 -16.99
N GLN A 268 12.91 -15.54 -16.83
CA GLN A 268 12.18 -16.48 -17.67
C GLN A 268 10.67 -16.32 -17.51
N ALA A 269 10.15 -16.20 -16.28
CA ALA A 269 8.72 -16.01 -16.04
C ALA A 269 8.17 -14.68 -16.62
N VAL A 270 8.97 -13.61 -16.56
CA VAL A 270 8.63 -12.31 -17.18
C VAL A 270 8.71 -12.40 -18.70
N ALA A 271 9.71 -13.09 -19.26
CA ALA A 271 9.86 -13.32 -20.69
C ALA A 271 8.72 -14.20 -21.24
N ASP A 272 8.33 -15.24 -20.52
CA ASP A 272 7.18 -16.10 -20.86
C ASP A 272 5.89 -15.29 -20.87
N LEU A 273 5.68 -14.37 -19.92
CA LEU A 273 4.50 -13.50 -19.89
C LEU A 273 4.49 -12.45 -21.00
N ILE A 274 5.65 -11.91 -21.38
CA ILE A 274 5.79 -11.05 -22.56
C ILE A 274 5.52 -11.86 -23.82
N GLY A 275 6.06 -13.09 -23.91
CA GLY A 275 5.82 -14.02 -25.01
C GLY A 275 4.36 -14.45 -25.15
N ASP A 276 3.66 -14.71 -24.04
CA ASP A 276 2.23 -15.02 -24.03
C ASP A 276 1.39 -13.81 -24.41
N ARG A 277 1.80 -12.60 -23.99
CA ARG A 277 1.18 -11.34 -24.44
C ARG A 277 1.40 -11.10 -25.93
N ASP A 278 2.61 -11.31 -26.43
CA ASP A 278 2.92 -11.16 -27.84
C ASP A 278 2.23 -12.22 -28.69
N GLN A 279 2.12 -13.47 -28.24
CA GLN A 279 1.33 -14.51 -28.90
C GLN A 279 -0.17 -14.22 -28.87
N SER A 280 -0.68 -13.61 -27.79
CA SER A 280 -2.07 -13.16 -27.74
C SER A 280 -2.35 -11.93 -28.62
N GLN A 281 -1.33 -11.17 -29.02
CA GLN A 281 -1.42 -10.11 -30.02
C GLN A 281 -1.16 -10.62 -31.45
N ASP A 282 -0.41 -11.72 -31.62
CA ASP A 282 -0.15 -12.36 -32.92
C ASP A 282 -1.29 -13.29 -33.38
N LEU A 283 -2.27 -13.57 -32.51
CA LEU A 283 -3.59 -14.11 -32.90
C LEU A 283 -4.51 -13.05 -33.53
N THR A 284 -4.07 -11.79 -33.63
CA THR A 284 -4.66 -10.78 -34.51
C THR A 284 -3.67 -10.42 -35.63
N ASN A 285 -3.35 -11.39 -36.48
CA ASN A 285 -2.75 -11.14 -37.78
C ASN A 285 -3.73 -10.27 -38.61
N PRO A 286 -3.47 -8.95 -38.84
CA PRO A 286 -4.39 -8.09 -39.59
C PRO A 286 -4.20 -8.25 -41.11
N SER A 287 -3.51 -9.29 -41.58
CA SER A 287 -3.08 -9.40 -42.98
C SER A 287 -3.45 -10.70 -43.70
N ALA A 288 -4.31 -11.56 -43.14
CA ALA A 288 -4.78 -12.77 -43.83
C ALA A 288 -6.31 -12.82 -43.97
N GLY A 289 -6.80 -12.16 -45.02
CA GLY A 289 -8.04 -12.55 -45.70
C GLY A 289 -9.31 -11.77 -45.32
N LEU A 290 -9.56 -10.67 -46.02
CA LEU A 290 -10.60 -10.59 -47.06
C LEU A 290 -10.75 -9.12 -47.46
N MET A 291 -10.55 -8.87 -48.74
CA MET A 291 -10.98 -7.63 -49.36
C MET A 291 -12.50 -7.55 -49.26
N SER A 292 -13.00 -6.62 -48.46
CA SER A 292 -14.33 -6.05 -48.63
C SER A 292 -14.15 -4.55 -48.79
N GLU A 293 -14.30 -4.10 -50.03
CA GLU A 293 -14.64 -2.72 -50.35
C GLU A 293 -16.01 -2.45 -49.75
N ASP A 294 -16.06 -1.99 -48.50
CA ASP A 294 -17.12 -1.14 -47.99
C ASP A 294 -16.68 -0.59 -46.65
N GLY A 295 -16.36 0.71 -46.65
CA GLY A 295 -15.99 1.43 -45.45
C GLY A 295 -17.12 1.43 -44.44
N LEU A 296 -16.73 1.37 -43.15
CA LEU A 296 -17.52 1.43 -41.92
C LEU A 296 -17.69 0.07 -41.22
N SER A 297 -16.81 -0.21 -40.26
CA SER A 297 -17.20 -0.87 -39.00
C SER A 297 -16.12 -0.72 -37.94
N ILE A 298 -16.39 0.16 -36.98
CA ILE A 298 -15.81 0.16 -35.64
C ILE A 298 -16.87 -0.52 -34.77
N SER A 299 -16.59 -1.68 -34.19
CA SER A 299 -17.43 -2.24 -33.13
C SER A 299 -16.60 -3.15 -32.23
N SER A 300 -16.37 -2.63 -31.03
CA SER A 300 -15.76 -3.25 -29.87
C SER A 300 -16.53 -4.52 -29.46
N ALA A 301 -15.81 -5.62 -29.22
CA ALA A 301 -16.39 -6.88 -28.77
C ALA A 301 -16.49 -6.93 -27.23
N TRP A 302 -17.39 -6.16 -26.61
CA TRP A 302 -17.80 -6.34 -25.21
C TRP A 302 -19.31 -6.10 -25.03
N THR A 303 -20.15 -6.78 -25.81
CA THR A 303 -21.54 -7.11 -25.44
C THR A 303 -22.00 -8.30 -26.28
N SER A 304 -21.73 -9.52 -25.81
CA SER A 304 -22.40 -10.72 -26.33
C SER A 304 -23.44 -11.16 -25.31
N THR A 305 -24.71 -10.84 -25.58
CA THR A 305 -25.83 -11.63 -25.08
C THR A 305 -26.89 -11.70 -26.17
N ARG A 306 -26.75 -12.73 -27.00
CA ARG A 306 -27.80 -13.69 -27.40
C ARG A 306 -29.08 -13.15 -28.08
N ALA A 307 -29.08 -13.29 -29.40
CA ALA A 307 -30.14 -13.80 -30.28
C ALA A 307 -31.61 -13.37 -30.03
N GLN A 308 -32.11 -12.62 -31.02
CA GLN A 308 -33.51 -12.38 -31.36
C GLN A 308 -34.29 -13.70 -31.58
N VAL A 309 -35.54 -13.75 -31.07
CA VAL A 309 -36.67 -14.40 -31.75
C VAL A 309 -37.92 -13.56 -31.49
N SER A 310 -38.44 -12.92 -32.55
CA SER A 310 -39.85 -12.56 -32.75
C SER A 310 -40.22 -13.06 -34.15
N PRO A 311 -41.48 -13.49 -34.39
CA PRO A 311 -42.45 -12.52 -34.89
C PRO A 311 -43.89 -12.64 -34.33
N GLU A 312 -44.52 -11.47 -34.36
CA GLU A 312 -45.90 -10.96 -34.12
C GLU A 312 -47.01 -11.53 -35.06
N PRO A 313 -48.34 -11.16 -35.05
CA PRO A 313 -49.33 -10.68 -34.04
C PRO A 313 -50.68 -11.46 -34.01
N ALA A 314 -51.57 -11.17 -33.04
CA ALA A 314 -52.98 -10.72 -33.24
C ALA A 314 -53.86 -10.85 -31.96
N SER A 315 -54.48 -9.74 -31.52
CA SER A 315 -55.63 -9.70 -30.57
C SER A 315 -56.97 -9.77 -31.34
N PRO A 316 -58.13 -10.09 -30.71
CA PRO A 316 -58.88 -9.14 -29.86
C PRO A 316 -59.61 -9.74 -28.62
N GLU A 317 -59.98 -8.84 -27.68
CA GLU A 317 -60.87 -8.98 -26.49
C GLU A 317 -62.36 -9.37 -26.82
N PRO A 318 -63.38 -9.40 -25.90
CA PRO A 318 -63.46 -9.36 -24.40
C PRO A 318 -64.43 -10.40 -23.77
N GLY A 319 -64.55 -10.45 -22.42
CA GLY A 319 -65.73 -11.02 -21.75
C GLY A 319 -65.59 -11.39 -20.25
N THR A 320 -65.90 -10.47 -19.35
CA THR A 320 -66.29 -10.70 -17.92
C THR A 320 -67.66 -11.41 -17.80
N PRO A 321 -68.16 -11.85 -16.62
CA PRO A 321 -67.57 -12.00 -15.27
C PRO A 321 -67.97 -13.33 -14.54
N ASP A 322 -67.58 -13.46 -13.27
CA ASP A 322 -68.47 -13.68 -12.09
C ASP A 322 -68.15 -14.86 -11.12
N ILE A 323 -68.22 -14.52 -9.81
CA ILE A 323 -68.54 -15.37 -8.62
C ILE A 323 -67.45 -16.36 -8.15
N ALA A 324 -67.11 -16.59 -6.88
CA ALA A 324 -67.28 -15.99 -5.56
C ALA A 324 -66.55 -16.96 -4.57
N ILE A 325 -66.00 -16.44 -3.47
CA ILE A 325 -65.96 -16.93 -2.07
C ILE A 325 -65.71 -18.46 -1.89
N THR A 326 -64.76 -18.94 -1.08
CA THR A 326 -65.03 -19.29 0.34
C THR A 326 -63.80 -19.98 0.98
N GLU A 327 -63.36 -19.43 2.13
CA GLU A 327 -62.82 -20.06 3.36
C GLU A 327 -61.54 -20.95 3.43
N LEU A 328 -60.54 -20.42 4.15
CA LEU A 328 -59.73 -21.04 5.23
C LEU A 328 -60.65 -21.55 6.39
N PRO A 329 -60.23 -22.31 7.44
CA PRO A 329 -58.95 -22.97 7.80
C PRO A 329 -59.17 -24.36 8.52
N PRO A 330 -58.49 -24.76 9.63
CA PRO A 330 -57.07 -25.12 9.86
C PRO A 330 -56.82 -26.56 10.42
N ALA A 331 -55.52 -26.85 10.54
CA ALA A 331 -54.75 -27.79 11.36
C ALA A 331 -55.38 -28.64 12.49
N GLN A 332 -54.92 -29.90 12.59
CA GLN A 332 -54.18 -30.56 13.72
C GLN A 332 -54.36 -32.10 13.65
N PRO A 333 -53.47 -32.90 14.28
CA PRO A 333 -53.46 -33.12 15.73
C PRO A 333 -52.19 -32.65 16.45
#